data_AF-A0A7N9AYB9-F1
#
_entry.id   AF-A0A7N9AYB9-F1
#
_cell.length_a   1.000
_cell.length_b   1.000
_cell.length_c   1.000
_cell.angle_alpha   90.00
_cell.angle_beta   90.00
_cell.angle_gamma   90.00
#
_symmetry.space_group_name_H-M   'P 1'
#
loop_
_entity.id
_entity.type
_entity.pdbx_description
1 polymer ?
#
loop_
_entity_poly.entity_id
_entity_poly.type
_entity_poly.pdbx_seq_one_letter_code
_entity_poly.pdbx_strand_id
1 'polypeptide(L)'
;MSSNLTLTNVALFSLSKGNSLSRSTILKNTICGLAPASRASQIRRLPSRRIFPWCSRNVRERATLTNLLQEKLEERQLYRLSPGKALSKRTAPMGSCSVTARRTGPVRIMAVRRALHFVFKVGDRAQTAKFYRDVLGMKVLRHEEFEEGCKATCNGPYDGKWSKTMVGFGPEDDHFVTELTYNYGVGEYQLGNDFLGLTLQSSQAVSNAKHQGWPLTKVGEALYLTHAPGGYPFYLMDEEQPPNDPVQKVCLAVSDLQRSTHYWATLLGMKVMERNEEKKTVLMGFADTQCKLELHDIGGAVDHGTAFGRMAFSCPREQLPDLEALMKRENQKILTPLVSLDTPGKATVEVVILADPDGHEICFVGDEAFRQLSKLDPKGNDLLDKAMAEDKSNEWFAKHNRQKAAA
;
A
#
# COMPACT_ATOMS: atom_id res chain seq x y z
N MET A 1 49.10 40.58 -54.15
CA MET A 1 50.15 39.56 -53.93
C MET A 1 49.59 38.64 -52.85
N SER A 2 48.69 37.69 -53.15
CA SER A 2 48.70 36.64 -54.22
C SER A 2 49.76 35.57 -53.92
N SER A 3 49.54 34.25 -54.04
CA SER A 3 48.41 33.40 -54.53
C SER A 3 48.79 31.92 -54.26
N ASN A 4 47.94 30.87 -54.11
CA ASN A 4 46.49 30.58 -54.18
C ASN A 4 46.19 29.42 -53.16
N LEU A 5 44.98 28.97 -52.78
CA LEU A 5 43.60 29.03 -53.31
C LEU A 5 43.21 27.95 -54.38
N THR A 6 42.78 26.75 -53.93
CA THR A 6 42.03 25.76 -54.74
C THR A 6 40.93 25.07 -53.94
N LEU A 7 39.71 25.02 -54.48
CA LEU A 7 38.52 24.36 -53.91
C LEU A 7 37.69 23.78 -55.06
N THR A 8 37.44 22.47 -55.04
CA THR A 8 36.72 21.72 -56.10
C THR A 8 36.16 20.41 -55.53
N ASN A 9 34.98 19.91 -55.92
CA ASN A 9 33.85 20.55 -56.61
C ASN A 9 32.53 19.80 -56.26
N VAL A 10 31.38 20.37 -56.60
CA VAL A 10 30.05 19.81 -56.31
C VAL A 10 29.59 18.81 -57.38
N ALA A 11 28.82 17.78 -56.99
CA ALA A 11 28.02 16.97 -57.89
C ALA A 11 26.63 16.66 -57.29
N LEU A 12 25.55 17.03 -58.00
CA LEU A 12 24.18 16.61 -57.69
C LEU A 12 23.77 15.46 -58.62
N PHE A 13 23.17 14.42 -58.05
CA PHE A 13 22.14 13.58 -58.68
C PHE A 13 21.21 13.10 -57.56
N SER A 14 19.93 12.83 -57.72
CA SER A 14 18.86 13.16 -58.69
C SER A 14 17.67 12.30 -58.23
N LEU A 15 16.43 12.77 -58.35
CA LEU A 15 15.25 11.99 -57.94
C LEU A 15 14.89 10.93 -58.98
N SER A 16 14.51 9.73 -58.53
CA SER A 16 13.72 8.79 -59.33
C SER A 16 12.64 8.12 -58.48
N LYS A 17 11.45 7.92 -59.07
CA LYS A 17 10.33 7.21 -58.45
C LYS A 17 10.37 5.74 -58.87
N GLY A 18 10.02 4.83 -57.97
CA GLY A 18 9.90 3.40 -58.29
C GLY A 18 8.88 2.68 -57.41
N ASN A 19 7.66 2.47 -57.92
CA ASN A 19 6.71 1.54 -57.33
C ASN A 19 7.02 0.12 -57.81
N SER A 20 6.98 -0.87 -56.92
CA SER A 20 6.45 -2.19 -57.24
C SER A 20 5.91 -2.89 -55.99
N LEU A 21 4.74 -3.50 -56.12
CA LEU A 21 4.30 -4.55 -55.18
C LEU A 21 4.84 -5.88 -55.70
N SER A 22 5.25 -6.77 -54.80
CA SER A 22 5.28 -8.21 -55.10
C SER A 22 4.42 -8.95 -54.07
N ARG A 23 3.34 -9.58 -54.56
CA ARG A 23 2.69 -10.69 -53.86
C ARG A 23 3.56 -11.92 -54.08
N SER A 24 3.78 -12.71 -53.03
CA SER A 24 4.13 -14.13 -53.21
C SER A 24 2.92 -14.97 -52.81
N THR A 25 2.46 -15.84 -53.71
CA THR A 25 1.30 -16.70 -53.48
C THR A 25 1.55 -18.07 -54.10
N ILE A 26 1.07 -19.12 -53.43
CA ILE A 26 0.97 -20.50 -53.94
C ILE A 26 2.30 -21.23 -54.15
N LEU A 27 2.54 -22.20 -53.27
CA LEU A 27 2.88 -23.55 -53.74
C LEU A 27 1.89 -24.53 -53.06
N LYS A 28 0.99 -25.10 -53.86
CA LYS A 28 0.08 -26.17 -53.42
C LYS A 28 0.84 -27.49 -53.53
N ASN A 29 0.62 -28.39 -52.57
CA ASN A 29 0.51 -29.81 -52.89
C ASN A 29 -0.55 -30.46 -52.00
N THR A 30 -1.38 -31.29 -52.60
CA THR A 30 -2.53 -31.95 -51.98
C THR A 30 -2.36 -33.45 -52.18
N ILE A 31 -2.68 -34.26 -51.17
CA ILE A 31 -3.32 -35.58 -51.34
C ILE A 31 -3.87 -36.07 -49.98
N CYS A 32 -4.87 -36.93 -50.02
CA CYS A 32 -5.76 -37.25 -48.91
C CYS A 32 -5.20 -38.30 -47.92
N GLY A 33 -5.69 -38.26 -46.68
CA GLY A 33 -5.53 -39.32 -45.68
C GLY A 33 -6.75 -39.37 -44.74
N LEU A 34 -7.31 -40.57 -44.52
CA LEU A 34 -8.53 -40.78 -43.75
C LEU A 34 -8.30 -40.71 -42.23
N ALA A 35 -9.34 -40.32 -41.49
CA ALA A 35 -9.37 -40.40 -40.03
C ALA A 35 -9.90 -41.76 -39.53
N PRO A 36 -9.50 -42.21 -38.34
CA PRO A 36 -10.29 -43.09 -37.48
C PRO A 36 -10.78 -42.37 -36.22
N ALA A 37 -11.92 -42.79 -35.66
CA ALA A 37 -12.53 -42.17 -34.47
C ALA A 37 -12.64 -43.16 -33.30
N SER A 38 -12.19 -42.74 -32.11
CA SER A 38 -12.57 -43.24 -30.78
C SER A 38 -11.93 -42.32 -29.71
N ARG A 39 -12.39 -42.20 -28.46
CA ARG A 39 -13.52 -42.81 -27.72
C ARG A 39 -14.04 -41.78 -26.70
N ALA A 40 -15.24 -41.95 -26.14
CA ALA A 40 -15.88 -40.93 -25.30
C ALA A 40 -16.16 -41.38 -23.84
N SER A 41 -16.08 -40.41 -22.92
CA SER A 41 -16.76 -40.41 -21.61
C SER A 41 -17.00 -38.94 -21.19
N GLN A 42 -18.20 -38.39 -21.36
CA GLN A 42 -19.32 -38.46 -20.40
C GLN A 42 -19.06 -37.80 -19.03
N ILE A 43 -19.46 -36.53 -18.92
CA ILE A 43 -19.97 -35.95 -17.67
C ILE A 43 -21.43 -35.55 -17.91
N ARG A 44 -22.30 -35.82 -16.93
CA ARG A 44 -23.77 -35.72 -17.08
C ARG A 44 -24.25 -34.28 -16.93
N ARG A 45 -25.19 -33.86 -17.80
CA ARG A 45 -26.10 -32.74 -17.51
C ARG A 45 -27.38 -33.30 -16.86
N LEU A 46 -27.93 -32.60 -15.88
CA LEU A 46 -29.28 -32.81 -15.35
C LEU A 46 -30.08 -31.49 -15.40
N PRO A 47 -31.43 -31.56 -15.42
CA PRO A 47 -32.22 -30.59 -16.18
C PRO A 47 -32.84 -29.46 -15.35
N SER A 48 -33.30 -28.44 -16.05
CA SER A 48 -34.19 -27.42 -15.51
C SER A 48 -35.58 -27.96 -15.20
N ARG A 49 -36.27 -27.34 -14.24
CA ARG A 49 -37.74 -27.34 -14.16
C ARG A 49 -38.24 -25.93 -13.87
N ARG A 50 -39.22 -25.47 -14.65
CA ARG A 50 -40.18 -24.42 -14.26
C ARG A 50 -41.54 -25.09 -14.10
N ILE A 51 -42.38 -24.55 -13.22
CA ILE A 51 -43.82 -24.33 -13.43
C ILE A 51 -44.33 -23.40 -12.30
N PHE A 52 -45.39 -22.66 -12.58
CA PHE A 52 -45.99 -21.60 -11.74
C PHE A 52 -47.13 -22.17 -10.83
N PRO A 53 -48.06 -21.37 -10.27
CA PRO A 53 -47.86 -20.41 -9.17
C PRO A 53 -48.91 -20.59 -8.04
N TRP A 54 -48.80 -19.83 -6.93
CA TRP A 54 -50.00 -19.46 -6.16
C TRP A 54 -49.90 -18.07 -5.50
N CYS A 55 -51.03 -17.53 -5.06
CA CYS A 55 -51.23 -16.09 -4.79
C CYS A 55 -51.51 -15.75 -3.32
N SER A 56 -50.92 -14.64 -2.84
CA SER A 56 -51.62 -13.61 -2.05
C SER A 56 -50.76 -12.32 -2.08
N ARG A 57 -51.17 -11.21 -2.71
CA ARG A 57 -52.14 -10.19 -2.24
C ARG A 57 -51.83 -9.57 -0.87
N ASN A 58 -51.04 -8.48 -0.87
CA ASN A 58 -51.46 -7.11 -0.52
C ASN A 58 -50.26 -6.15 -0.80
N VAL A 59 -50.37 -5.14 -1.68
CA VAL A 59 -51.04 -3.82 -1.48
C VAL A 59 -50.31 -3.04 -0.36
N ARG A 60 -49.27 -2.23 -0.70
CA ARG A 60 -49.32 -0.80 -1.15
C ARG A 60 -49.58 0.18 0.01
N GLU A 61 -48.92 1.32 0.24
CA GLU A 61 -47.69 2.03 -0.20
C GLU A 61 -47.81 3.42 0.52
N ARG A 62 -46.69 4.07 0.87
CA ARG A 62 -46.53 5.52 1.22
C ARG A 62 -46.87 6.07 2.63
N ALA A 63 -45.94 6.94 3.07
CA ALA A 63 -46.06 8.07 4.00
C ALA A 63 -46.27 7.74 5.51
N THR A 64 -45.80 8.56 6.47
CA THR A 64 -45.35 9.98 6.38
C THR A 64 -44.06 10.22 7.20
N LEU A 65 -43.41 11.37 6.98
CA LEU A 65 -42.20 11.81 7.69
C LEU A 65 -42.43 12.04 9.20
N THR A 66 -41.47 11.58 10.03
CA THR A 66 -40.71 12.41 11.00
C THR A 66 -39.60 11.60 11.66
N ASN A 67 -38.36 12.11 11.65
CA ASN A 67 -37.31 11.97 12.69
C ASN A 67 -35.94 12.47 12.16
N LEU A 68 -35.85 13.78 11.94
CA LEU A 68 -34.60 14.52 11.71
C LEU A 68 -34.74 15.88 12.40
N LEU A 69 -34.24 16.00 13.65
CA LEU A 69 -33.89 17.24 14.38
C LEU A 69 -33.73 17.00 15.90
N GLN A 70 -32.68 16.29 16.36
CA GLN A 70 -32.38 16.22 17.81
C GLN A 70 -30.88 15.96 18.13
N GLU A 71 -29.92 16.49 17.37
CA GLU A 71 -28.51 16.45 17.81
C GLU A 71 -27.64 17.61 17.27
N LYS A 72 -28.14 18.84 17.39
CA LYS A 72 -27.35 20.08 17.31
C LYS A 72 -27.93 21.13 18.25
N LEU A 73 -27.31 21.36 19.42
CA LEU A 73 -27.29 22.64 20.16
C LEU A 73 -26.51 22.57 21.50
N GLU A 74 -25.28 22.06 21.50
CA GLU A 74 -24.29 22.38 22.55
C GLU A 74 -23.01 22.94 21.92
N GLU A 75 -22.98 24.27 21.72
CA GLU A 75 -21.82 25.13 21.99
C GLU A 75 -22.13 26.60 21.59
N ARG A 76 -21.69 27.54 22.44
CA ARG A 76 -21.74 29.03 22.35
C ARG A 76 -22.95 29.72 22.98
N GLN A 77 -22.77 30.21 24.21
CA GLN A 77 -22.38 31.62 24.41
C GLN A 77 -21.84 31.88 25.82
N LEU A 78 -20.67 32.54 25.89
CA LEU A 78 -20.11 33.14 27.10
C LEU A 78 -20.32 34.67 27.02
N TYR A 79 -20.19 35.38 28.16
CA TYR A 79 -20.47 36.82 28.34
C TYR A 79 -21.98 37.17 28.27
N ARG A 80 -22.61 37.86 29.24
CA ARG A 80 -22.13 38.98 30.07
C ARG A 80 -22.84 39.09 31.44
N LEU A 81 -22.13 39.71 32.39
CA LEU A 81 -22.58 40.61 33.49
C LEU A 81 -23.57 40.12 34.59
N SER A 82 -23.15 40.35 35.83
CA SER A 82 -23.92 40.38 37.09
C SER A 82 -24.69 41.73 37.24
N PRO A 83 -25.43 42.06 38.34
CA PRO A 83 -25.56 41.35 39.63
C PRO A 83 -26.98 41.31 40.26
N GLY A 84 -27.14 40.59 41.39
CA GLY A 84 -28.24 40.90 42.32
C GLY A 84 -28.58 39.87 43.41
N LYS A 85 -28.52 40.33 44.67
CA LYS A 85 -29.27 39.87 45.86
C LYS A 85 -29.12 38.39 46.32
N ALA A 86 -28.51 38.23 47.48
CA ALA A 86 -28.65 37.03 48.31
C ALA A 86 -30.00 37.01 49.05
N LEU A 87 -30.47 35.81 49.41
CA LEU A 87 -31.37 35.60 50.54
C LEU A 87 -31.04 34.25 51.20
N SER A 88 -31.13 34.18 52.53
CA SER A 88 -30.78 32.97 53.28
C SER A 88 -32.00 32.10 53.58
N LYS A 89 -31.76 30.80 53.78
CA LYS A 89 -32.30 30.04 54.93
C LYS A 89 -31.56 28.72 55.11
N ARG A 90 -31.46 28.28 56.37
CA ARG A 90 -30.95 26.95 56.78
C ARG A 90 -32.14 26.03 57.02
N THR A 91 -32.03 24.76 56.61
CA THR A 91 -32.40 23.58 57.41
C THR A 91 -31.90 22.30 56.75
N ALA A 92 -31.67 21.26 57.56
CA ALA A 92 -31.33 19.89 57.19
C ALA A 92 -31.98 18.97 58.26
N PRO A 93 -31.82 17.63 58.22
CA PRO A 93 -31.44 16.74 57.12
C PRO A 93 -32.56 15.72 56.80
N MET A 94 -32.33 14.80 55.86
CA MET A 94 -32.75 13.38 55.92
C MET A 94 -32.08 12.64 54.75
N GLY A 95 -31.65 11.39 54.96
CA GLY A 95 -30.82 10.65 54.00
C GLY A 95 -31.59 9.60 53.20
N SER A 96 -31.10 9.29 52.01
CA SER A 96 -31.48 8.07 51.26
C SER A 96 -30.31 7.54 50.43
N CYS A 97 -30.38 6.24 50.16
CA CYS A 97 -29.31 5.36 49.66
C CYS A 97 -28.50 5.92 48.46
N SER A 98 -27.19 6.11 48.64
CA SER A 98 -26.26 6.44 47.56
C SER A 98 -25.93 5.20 46.71
N VAL A 99 -26.84 4.78 45.84
CA VAL A 99 -26.56 3.77 44.81
C VAL A 99 -25.62 4.41 43.78
N THR A 100 -24.32 4.24 43.97
CA THR A 100 -23.29 4.65 43.01
C THR A 100 -23.33 3.72 41.80
N ALA A 101 -24.26 4.02 40.87
CA ALA A 101 -24.28 3.41 39.55
C ALA A 101 -22.93 3.67 38.86
N ARG A 102 -22.04 2.68 38.89
CA ARG A 102 -20.77 2.72 38.16
C ARG A 102 -21.12 2.84 36.68
N ARG A 103 -20.87 4.00 36.08
CA ARG A 103 -20.89 4.19 34.63
C ARG A 103 -19.73 3.39 34.02
N THR A 104 -19.91 2.09 33.88
CA THR A 104 -19.13 1.23 32.99
C THR A 104 -19.52 1.52 31.55
N GLY A 105 -19.35 2.78 31.13
CA GLY A 105 -19.11 3.05 29.71
C GLY A 105 -17.81 2.34 29.32
N PRO A 106 -17.65 1.90 28.07
CA PRO A 106 -16.41 1.30 27.63
C PRO A 106 -15.27 2.29 27.86
N VAL A 107 -14.29 1.91 28.68
CA VAL A 107 -13.02 2.64 28.74
C VAL A 107 -12.40 2.47 27.36
N ARG A 108 -12.48 3.51 26.54
CA ARG A 108 -11.81 3.57 25.24
C ARG A 108 -10.31 3.68 25.53
N ILE A 109 -9.69 2.52 25.78
CA ILE A 109 -8.24 2.39 25.82
C ILE A 109 -7.75 2.98 24.49
N MET A 110 -7.02 4.08 24.59
CA MET A 110 -6.43 4.75 23.42
C MET A 110 -5.38 3.79 22.88
N ALA A 111 -5.77 2.99 21.89
CA ALA A 111 -4.92 1.96 21.31
C ALA A 111 -3.62 2.60 20.79
N VAL A 112 -2.51 2.34 21.48
CA VAL A 112 -1.19 2.85 21.11
C VAL A 112 -0.80 2.15 19.82
N ARG A 113 -1.05 2.81 18.69
CA ARG A 113 -0.80 2.29 17.35
C ARG A 113 0.32 3.06 16.67
N ARG A 114 1.14 2.35 15.90
CA ARG A 114 2.33 2.90 15.25
C ARG A 114 2.42 2.41 13.81
N ALA A 115 2.53 3.33 12.86
CA ALA A 115 2.88 2.99 11.48
C ALA A 115 4.33 2.47 11.42
N LEU A 116 4.55 1.35 10.73
CA LEU A 116 5.84 0.65 10.69
C LEU A 116 6.51 0.73 9.33
N HIS A 117 5.81 0.28 8.29
CA HIS A 117 6.36 0.21 6.93
C HIS A 117 5.29 0.01 5.86
N PHE A 118 5.70 0.22 4.61
CA PHE A 118 5.00 -0.27 3.43
C PHE A 118 5.82 -1.40 2.78
N VAL A 119 5.17 -2.50 2.40
CA VAL A 119 5.78 -3.64 1.71
C VAL A 119 5.74 -3.41 0.20
N PHE A 120 6.90 -3.49 -0.46
CA PHE A 120 7.04 -3.45 -1.93
C PHE A 120 7.55 -4.78 -2.46
N LYS A 121 6.97 -5.26 -3.57
CA LYS A 121 7.47 -6.42 -4.31
C LYS A 121 8.50 -5.96 -5.33
N VAL A 122 9.73 -6.45 -5.28
CA VAL A 122 10.83 -5.94 -6.12
C VAL A 122 11.27 -6.98 -7.14
N GLY A 123 11.41 -6.58 -8.41
CA GLY A 123 11.87 -7.46 -9.49
C GLY A 123 13.39 -7.47 -9.64
N ASP A 124 14.05 -6.31 -9.49
CA ASP A 124 15.51 -6.17 -9.67
C ASP A 124 16.23 -5.59 -8.44
N ARG A 125 16.61 -6.48 -7.52
CA ARG A 125 17.32 -6.14 -6.27
C ARG A 125 18.50 -5.19 -6.46
N ALA A 126 19.28 -5.30 -7.54
CA ALA A 126 20.45 -4.46 -7.75
C ALA A 126 20.10 -2.99 -7.99
N GLN A 127 19.15 -2.70 -8.89
CA GLN A 127 18.67 -1.34 -9.12
C GLN A 127 17.83 -0.83 -7.95
N THR A 128 17.06 -1.71 -7.29
CA THR A 128 16.35 -1.38 -6.05
C THR A 128 17.32 -0.93 -4.96
N ALA A 129 18.40 -1.67 -4.72
CA ALA A 129 19.42 -1.32 -3.74
C ALA A 129 20.06 0.04 -4.06
N LYS A 130 20.43 0.28 -5.32
CA LYS A 130 20.93 1.59 -5.79
C LYS A 130 19.93 2.72 -5.54
N PHE A 131 18.65 2.52 -5.84
CA PHE A 131 17.62 3.53 -5.60
C PHE A 131 17.49 3.89 -4.12
N TYR A 132 17.30 2.90 -3.24
CA TYR A 132 17.09 3.17 -1.83
C TYR A 132 18.36 3.68 -1.12
N ARG A 133 19.53 3.08 -1.39
CA ARG A 133 20.81 3.50 -0.79
C ARG A 133 21.31 4.83 -1.37
N ASP A 134 21.57 4.83 -2.67
CA ASP A 134 22.42 5.86 -3.28
C ASP A 134 21.59 7.05 -3.75
N VAL A 135 20.34 6.83 -4.18
CA VAL A 135 19.43 7.92 -4.61
C VAL A 135 18.71 8.51 -3.39
N LEU A 136 17.92 7.71 -2.65
CA LEU A 136 17.16 8.24 -1.52
C LEU A 136 18.01 8.55 -0.27
N GLY A 137 19.17 7.90 -0.10
CA GLY A 137 20.00 8.06 1.10
C GLY A 137 19.56 7.20 2.30
N MET A 138 18.72 6.18 2.07
CA MET A 138 18.32 5.22 3.10
C MET A 138 19.43 4.18 3.35
N LYS A 139 19.34 3.47 4.48
CA LYS A 139 20.27 2.41 4.89
C LYS A 139 19.53 1.08 4.93
N VAL A 140 20.22 -0.02 4.63
CA VAL A 140 19.70 -1.35 4.98
C VAL A 140 19.73 -1.52 6.48
N LEU A 141 18.56 -1.79 7.07
CA LEU A 141 18.37 -1.89 8.52
C LEU A 141 18.48 -3.35 8.98
N ARG A 142 17.95 -4.29 8.20
CA ARG A 142 18.12 -5.73 8.35
C ARG A 142 17.75 -6.44 7.04
N HIS A 143 18.31 -7.63 6.84
CA HIS A 143 18.05 -8.49 5.68
C HIS A 143 17.84 -9.93 6.16
N GLU A 144 16.86 -10.62 5.60
CA GLU A 144 16.55 -12.01 5.90
C GLU A 144 16.27 -12.82 4.61
N GLU A 145 16.79 -14.03 4.54
CA GLU A 145 16.56 -15.00 3.46
C GLU A 145 15.68 -16.15 3.98
N PHE A 146 14.71 -16.58 3.17
CA PHE A 146 13.73 -17.62 3.50
C PHE A 146 13.64 -18.64 2.36
N GLU A 147 13.81 -19.93 2.67
CA GLU A 147 13.78 -20.99 1.63
C GLU A 147 12.36 -21.40 1.20
N GLU A 148 11.34 -21.04 1.97
CA GLU A 148 9.92 -21.39 1.75
C GLU A 148 9.03 -20.15 1.83
N GLY A 149 7.93 -20.14 1.07
CA GLY A 149 6.91 -19.09 1.06
C GLY A 149 6.24 -18.87 2.43
N CYS A 150 5.80 -17.64 2.70
CA CYS A 150 5.34 -17.26 4.03
C CYS A 150 3.94 -17.81 4.38
N LYS A 151 3.79 -18.38 5.58
CA LYS A 151 2.51 -18.87 6.17
C LYS A 151 1.36 -17.85 6.10
N ALA A 152 1.66 -16.55 6.14
CA ALA A 152 0.71 -15.44 6.07
C ALA A 152 0.91 -14.55 4.82
N THR A 153 1.35 -15.17 3.72
CA THR A 153 1.53 -14.60 2.38
C THR A 153 2.25 -13.25 2.34
N CYS A 154 3.15 -12.98 3.28
CA CYS A 154 3.90 -11.71 3.35
C CYS A 154 4.71 -11.43 2.08
N ASN A 155 5.11 -12.48 1.36
CA ASN A 155 5.82 -12.39 0.10
C ASN A 155 4.90 -12.34 -1.14
N GLY A 156 3.58 -12.46 -0.95
CA GLY A 156 2.58 -12.68 -1.99
C GLY A 156 2.13 -14.15 -2.07
N PRO A 157 1.45 -14.56 -3.16
CA PRO A 157 0.96 -15.93 -3.37
C PRO A 157 2.05 -16.89 -3.89
N TYR A 158 3.31 -16.72 -3.46
CA TYR A 158 4.47 -17.47 -3.96
C TYR A 158 5.00 -18.43 -2.88
N ASP A 159 5.31 -19.66 -3.29
CA ASP A 159 5.68 -20.79 -2.43
C ASP A 159 7.21 -21.03 -2.33
N GLY A 160 7.98 -20.54 -3.30
CA GLY A 160 9.44 -20.69 -3.34
C GLY A 160 10.24 -19.71 -2.47
N LYS A 161 11.58 -19.80 -2.58
CA LYS A 161 12.56 -18.97 -1.89
C LYS A 161 12.31 -17.46 -2.10
N TRP A 162 12.42 -16.69 -1.03
CA TRP A 162 12.28 -15.24 -1.05
C TRP A 162 13.18 -14.56 -0.01
N SER A 163 13.42 -13.26 -0.18
CA SER A 163 14.21 -12.44 0.75
C SER A 163 13.45 -11.20 1.16
N LYS A 164 13.61 -10.82 2.43
CA LYS A 164 13.11 -9.58 3.02
C LYS A 164 14.28 -8.63 3.27
N THR A 165 14.12 -7.35 2.93
CA THR A 165 15.12 -6.32 3.25
C THR A 165 14.40 -5.08 3.76
N MET A 166 14.69 -4.65 4.98
CA MET A 166 14.15 -3.40 5.50
C MET A 166 15.10 -2.26 5.17
N VAL A 167 14.61 -1.18 4.58
CA VAL A 167 15.41 0.02 4.30
C VAL A 167 14.70 1.29 4.76
N GLY A 168 15.45 2.22 5.36
CA GLY A 168 14.90 3.46 5.91
C GLY A 168 15.99 4.44 6.35
N PHE A 169 15.59 5.61 6.86
CA PHE A 169 16.54 6.63 7.32
C PHE A 169 17.12 6.34 8.73
N GLY A 170 16.34 5.65 9.57
CA GLY A 170 16.71 5.25 10.93
C GLY A 170 16.00 3.96 11.39
N PRO A 171 16.05 3.62 12.69
CA PRO A 171 15.55 2.35 13.23
C PRO A 171 14.04 2.13 13.07
N GLU A 172 13.62 0.86 12.98
CA GLU A 172 12.20 0.45 12.95
C GLU A 172 11.45 0.64 14.28
N ASP A 173 12.09 1.19 15.32
CA ASP A 173 11.47 1.53 16.60
C ASP A 173 10.71 2.87 16.54
N ASP A 174 11.19 3.80 15.72
CA ASP A 174 10.75 5.20 15.65
C ASP A 174 10.56 5.76 14.22
N HIS A 175 11.13 5.12 13.18
CA HIS A 175 10.94 5.49 11.77
C HIS A 175 9.91 4.60 11.06
N PHE A 176 9.26 5.14 10.04
CA PHE A 176 8.54 4.41 9.01
C PHE A 176 9.51 4.01 7.89
N VAL A 177 9.57 2.72 7.59
CA VAL A 177 10.57 2.16 6.67
C VAL A 177 9.89 1.51 5.45
N THR A 178 10.66 0.97 4.51
CA THR A 178 10.11 0.14 3.44
C THR A 178 10.58 -1.30 3.58
N GLU A 179 9.66 -2.25 3.42
CA GLU A 179 9.94 -3.68 3.40
C GLU A 179 10.05 -4.15 1.95
N LEU A 180 11.24 -4.54 1.53
CA LEU A 180 11.52 -4.97 0.16
C LEU A 180 11.45 -6.50 0.08
N THR A 181 10.41 -7.00 -0.55
CA THR A 181 10.16 -8.43 -0.79
C THR A 181 10.65 -8.81 -2.18
N TYR A 182 11.66 -9.69 -2.25
CA TYR A 182 12.12 -10.30 -3.49
C TYR A 182 11.78 -11.79 -3.50
N ASN A 183 10.99 -12.26 -4.48
CA ASN A 183 10.75 -13.68 -4.71
C ASN A 183 11.71 -14.18 -5.79
N TYR A 184 12.49 -15.23 -5.51
CA TYR A 184 13.43 -15.79 -6.48
C TYR A 184 12.69 -16.34 -7.70
N GLY A 185 13.20 -16.05 -8.91
CA GLY A 185 12.55 -16.45 -10.16
C GLY A 185 11.34 -15.58 -10.59
N VAL A 186 10.95 -14.57 -9.79
CA VAL A 186 9.94 -13.56 -10.18
C VAL A 186 10.65 -12.27 -10.58
N GLY A 187 10.59 -11.91 -11.87
CA GLY A 187 11.37 -10.82 -12.45
C GLY A 187 10.61 -9.51 -12.67
N GLU A 188 9.30 -9.51 -12.45
CA GLU A 188 8.38 -8.40 -12.73
C GLU A 188 7.11 -8.55 -11.89
N TYR A 189 6.47 -7.44 -11.56
CA TYR A 189 5.12 -7.38 -10.99
C TYR A 189 4.35 -6.29 -11.72
N GLN A 190 3.10 -6.56 -12.10
CA GLN A 190 2.26 -5.58 -12.79
C GLN A 190 1.77 -4.55 -11.78
N LEU A 191 2.12 -3.28 -11.98
CA LEU A 191 1.60 -2.17 -11.19
C LEU A 191 0.10 -1.95 -11.48
N GLY A 192 -0.67 -1.74 -10.42
CA GLY A 192 -2.08 -1.36 -10.49
C GLY A 192 -2.27 0.16 -10.52
N ASN A 193 -3.39 0.63 -9.98
CA ASN A 193 -3.62 2.04 -9.64
C ASN A 193 -3.79 2.28 -8.12
N ASP A 194 -3.52 1.26 -7.32
CA ASP A 194 -3.78 1.20 -5.87
C ASP A 194 -2.81 2.04 -5.04
N PHE A 195 -1.50 1.91 -5.29
CA PHE A 195 -0.46 2.69 -4.64
C PHE A 195 -0.14 3.95 -5.45
N LEU A 196 -0.49 5.11 -4.89
CA LEU A 196 -0.32 6.41 -5.56
C LEU A 196 0.98 7.12 -5.19
N GLY A 197 1.65 6.72 -4.10
CA GLY A 197 3.05 7.07 -3.85
C GLY A 197 3.46 7.21 -2.39
N LEU A 198 4.77 7.18 -2.16
CA LEU A 198 5.39 7.49 -0.86
C LEU A 198 6.02 8.89 -0.95
N THR A 199 5.71 9.75 0.01
CA THR A 199 6.26 11.13 0.08
C THR A 199 7.29 11.25 1.20
N LEU A 200 8.45 11.83 0.89
CA LEU A 200 9.52 12.08 1.86
C LEU A 200 10.21 13.44 1.65
N GLN A 201 10.81 13.97 2.70
CA GLN A 201 11.45 15.28 2.73
C GLN A 201 12.98 15.15 2.73
N SER A 202 13.63 15.41 1.58
CA SER A 202 15.09 15.22 1.44
C SER A 202 15.62 15.89 0.18
N SER A 203 16.07 17.15 0.31
CA SER A 203 16.86 17.86 -0.72
C SER A 203 18.13 17.09 -1.10
N GLN A 204 18.72 16.35 -0.16
CA GLN A 204 19.84 15.43 -0.44
C GLN A 204 19.42 14.31 -1.41
N ALA A 205 18.23 13.72 -1.28
CA ALA A 205 17.75 12.71 -2.22
C ALA A 205 17.50 13.29 -3.61
N VAL A 206 16.95 14.51 -3.68
CA VAL A 206 16.79 15.23 -4.96
C VAL A 206 18.16 15.55 -5.58
N SER A 207 19.14 15.96 -4.78
CA SER A 207 20.53 16.20 -5.22
C SER A 207 21.22 14.93 -5.71
N ASN A 208 21.10 13.83 -4.98
CA ASN A 208 21.61 12.51 -5.36
C ASN A 208 21.02 12.04 -6.69
N ALA A 209 19.71 12.15 -6.87
CA ALA A 209 19.02 11.80 -8.11
C ALA A 209 19.51 12.66 -9.29
N LYS A 210 19.59 13.99 -9.11
CA LYS A 210 20.17 14.93 -10.10
C LYS A 210 21.61 14.54 -10.48
N HIS A 211 22.46 14.21 -9.50
CA HIS A 211 23.86 13.82 -9.70
C HIS A 211 24.02 12.46 -10.42
N GLN A 212 23.17 11.48 -10.09
CA GLN A 212 23.22 10.15 -10.71
C GLN A 212 22.50 10.03 -12.06
N GLY A 213 21.85 11.10 -12.53
CA GLY A 213 20.98 11.06 -13.70
C GLY A 213 19.71 10.21 -13.51
N TRP A 214 19.27 10.00 -12.26
CA TRP A 214 18.05 9.25 -11.98
C TRP A 214 16.83 10.11 -12.35
N PRO A 215 15.80 9.56 -13.04
CA PRO A 215 14.66 10.35 -13.52
C PRO A 215 13.94 11.14 -12.41
N LEU A 216 13.80 12.45 -12.64
CA LEU A 216 13.06 13.39 -11.79
C LEU A 216 12.17 14.30 -12.64
N THR A 217 10.89 14.35 -12.33
CA THR A 217 9.92 15.29 -12.91
C THR A 217 9.52 16.31 -11.84
N LYS A 218 9.68 17.61 -12.10
CA LYS A 218 9.16 18.63 -11.17
C LYS A 218 7.63 18.69 -11.28
N VAL A 219 6.93 18.47 -10.17
CA VAL A 219 5.46 18.36 -10.09
C VAL A 219 4.82 19.38 -9.13
N GLY A 220 5.63 20.15 -8.40
CA GLY A 220 5.20 21.28 -7.58
C GLY A 220 6.35 22.26 -7.34
N GLU A 221 6.13 23.32 -6.57
CA GLU A 221 7.12 24.40 -6.37
C GLU A 221 8.44 23.90 -5.77
N ALA A 222 8.37 23.03 -4.77
CA ALA A 222 9.51 22.30 -4.19
C ALA A 222 9.30 20.77 -4.20
N LEU A 223 8.51 20.24 -5.14
CA LEU A 223 8.12 18.82 -5.18
C LEU A 223 8.54 18.16 -6.49
N TYR A 224 9.25 17.04 -6.39
CA TYR A 224 9.68 16.21 -7.51
C TYR A 224 9.10 14.80 -7.42
N LEU A 225 8.63 14.26 -8.55
CA LEU A 225 8.26 12.86 -8.72
C LEU A 225 9.46 12.09 -9.28
N THR A 226 9.77 10.96 -8.67
CA THR A 226 10.64 9.90 -9.21
C THR A 226 9.93 8.55 -9.11
N HIS A 227 10.52 7.50 -9.68
CA HIS A 227 10.02 6.14 -9.54
C HIS A 227 11.13 5.21 -9.04
N ALA A 228 10.76 4.30 -8.15
CA ALA A 228 11.58 3.15 -7.79
C ALA A 228 11.49 2.08 -8.92
N PRO A 229 12.47 1.18 -9.05
CA PRO A 229 12.38 0.06 -9.99
C PRO A 229 11.13 -0.80 -9.74
N GLY A 230 10.40 -1.10 -10.82
CA GLY A 230 9.02 -1.61 -10.75
C GLY A 230 7.94 -0.52 -10.90
N GLY A 231 8.31 0.74 -11.08
CA GLY A 231 7.40 1.85 -11.41
C GLY A 231 6.74 2.53 -10.22
N TYR A 232 7.07 2.17 -8.98
CA TYR A 232 6.44 2.74 -7.78
C TYR A 232 6.75 4.24 -7.64
N PRO A 233 5.75 5.14 -7.60
CA PRO A 233 5.96 6.58 -7.46
C PRO A 233 6.48 6.99 -6.08
N PHE A 234 7.52 7.84 -6.08
CA PHE A 234 8.10 8.48 -4.90
C PHE A 234 8.12 9.99 -5.09
N TYR A 235 7.57 10.72 -4.12
CA TYR A 235 7.53 12.18 -4.11
C TYR A 235 8.58 12.72 -3.14
N LEU A 236 9.51 13.51 -3.67
CA LEU A 236 10.62 14.11 -2.93
C LEU A 236 10.34 15.61 -2.75
N MET A 237 10.18 16.06 -1.50
CA MET A 237 10.21 17.49 -1.16
C MET A 237 11.68 17.95 -1.14
N ASP A 238 12.02 18.98 -1.91
CA ASP A 238 13.37 19.53 -2.08
C ASP A 238 13.72 20.49 -0.92
N GLU A 239 13.54 20.00 0.31
CA GLU A 239 13.76 20.69 1.59
C GLU A 239 14.72 19.87 2.46
N GLU A 240 15.44 20.49 3.40
CA GLU A 240 16.36 19.77 4.30
C GLU A 240 15.62 18.69 5.13
N GLN A 241 16.31 17.60 5.45
CA GLN A 241 15.71 16.51 6.24
C GLN A 241 15.34 17.04 7.64
N PRO A 242 14.14 16.72 8.15
CA PRO A 242 13.73 17.12 9.49
C PRO A 242 14.54 16.36 10.56
N PRO A 243 14.52 16.80 11.84
CA PRO A 243 15.24 16.13 12.94
C PRO A 243 14.60 14.80 13.39
N ASN A 244 13.49 14.40 12.77
CA ASN A 244 12.79 13.13 12.92
C ASN A 244 12.66 12.45 11.55
N ASP A 245 11.88 11.36 11.45
CA ASP A 245 11.71 10.60 10.22
C ASP A 245 11.37 11.48 8.99
N PRO A 246 12.20 11.46 7.92
CA PRO A 246 11.91 12.14 6.66
C PRO A 246 10.68 11.64 5.91
N VAL A 247 10.17 10.42 6.19
CA VAL A 247 8.99 9.87 5.49
C VAL A 247 7.69 10.49 6.02
N GLN A 248 7.00 11.22 5.16
CA GLN A 248 5.83 12.02 5.52
C GLN A 248 4.51 11.24 5.41
N LYS A 249 4.28 10.56 4.28
CA LYS A 249 3.02 9.84 4.01
C LYS A 249 3.15 8.73 2.96
N VAL A 250 2.24 7.77 3.03
CA VAL A 250 1.84 6.89 1.92
C VAL A 250 0.47 7.34 1.40
N CYS A 251 0.30 7.39 0.08
CA CYS A 251 -0.95 7.74 -0.60
C CYS A 251 -1.53 6.50 -1.29
N LEU A 252 -2.80 6.19 -1.00
CA LEU A 252 -3.55 5.05 -1.55
C LEU A 252 -4.82 5.51 -2.26
N ALA A 253 -5.13 4.87 -3.39
CA ALA A 253 -6.37 5.09 -4.12
C ALA A 253 -7.57 4.44 -3.42
N VAL A 254 -8.72 5.09 -3.43
CA VAL A 254 -10.00 4.54 -2.94
C VAL A 254 -11.12 4.80 -3.94
N SER A 255 -12.16 3.97 -3.93
CA SER A 255 -13.38 4.17 -4.74
C SER A 255 -14.53 4.88 -3.99
N ASP A 256 -14.41 5.01 -2.66
CA ASP A 256 -15.36 5.73 -1.81
C ASP A 256 -14.64 6.33 -0.59
N LEU A 257 -14.37 7.63 -0.67
CA LEU A 257 -13.64 8.38 0.37
C LEU A 257 -14.38 8.38 1.71
N GLN A 258 -15.72 8.32 1.73
CA GLN A 258 -16.50 8.31 2.97
C GLN A 258 -16.45 6.94 3.64
N ARG A 259 -16.67 5.86 2.88
CA ARG A 259 -16.58 4.47 3.35
C ARG A 259 -15.19 4.15 3.89
N SER A 260 -14.15 4.51 3.15
CA SER A 260 -12.78 4.19 3.54
C SER A 260 -12.29 5.11 4.67
N THR A 261 -12.68 6.40 4.72
CA THR A 261 -12.47 7.22 5.95
C THR A 261 -13.17 6.61 7.17
N HIS A 262 -14.39 6.09 7.04
CA HIS A 262 -15.09 5.47 8.17
C HIS A 262 -14.34 4.24 8.68
N TYR A 263 -13.90 3.34 7.81
CA TYR A 263 -13.09 2.18 8.17
C TYR A 263 -11.80 2.57 8.92
N TRP A 264 -10.99 3.44 8.32
CA TRP A 264 -9.67 3.81 8.84
C TRP A 264 -9.75 4.66 10.12
N ALA A 265 -10.69 5.60 10.22
CA ALA A 265 -10.82 6.47 11.40
C ALA A 265 -11.70 5.88 12.52
N THR A 266 -12.77 5.16 12.18
CA THR A 266 -13.74 4.67 13.17
C THR A 266 -13.40 3.27 13.68
N LEU A 267 -12.98 2.36 12.79
CA LEU A 267 -12.69 0.97 13.16
C LEU A 267 -11.22 0.79 13.54
N LEU A 268 -10.28 1.27 12.72
CA LEU A 268 -8.85 1.20 13.02
C LEU A 268 -8.36 2.31 13.97
N GLY A 269 -9.13 3.38 14.12
CA GLY A 269 -8.91 4.40 15.15
C GLY A 269 -7.97 5.55 14.77
N MET A 270 -7.70 5.77 13.48
CA MET A 270 -6.89 6.92 13.05
C MET A 270 -7.59 8.27 13.32
N LYS A 271 -6.79 9.29 13.63
CA LYS A 271 -7.22 10.70 13.63
C LYS A 271 -7.24 11.20 12.19
N VAL A 272 -8.37 11.79 11.76
CA VAL A 272 -8.41 12.62 10.54
C VAL A 272 -7.71 13.95 10.84
N MET A 273 -6.77 14.33 9.98
CA MET A 273 -5.90 15.51 10.14
C MET A 273 -6.21 16.58 9.11
N GLU A 274 -6.42 16.20 7.85
CA GLU A 274 -6.82 17.10 6.76
C GLU A 274 -7.94 16.46 5.92
N ARG A 275 -8.80 17.30 5.33
CA ARG A 275 -9.70 16.95 4.23
C ARG A 275 -9.56 17.98 3.13
N ASN A 276 -9.42 17.53 1.89
CA ASN A 276 -9.36 18.40 0.73
C ASN A 276 -10.41 17.95 -0.28
N GLU A 277 -11.55 18.64 -0.32
CA GLU A 277 -12.70 18.28 -1.17
C GLU A 277 -12.42 18.48 -2.67
N GLU A 278 -11.54 19.42 -3.03
CA GLU A 278 -11.16 19.72 -4.42
C GLU A 278 -10.28 18.60 -5.01
N LYS A 279 -9.26 18.17 -4.24
CA LYS A 279 -8.39 17.03 -4.59
C LYS A 279 -9.01 15.68 -4.24
N LYS A 280 -10.16 15.68 -3.55
CA LYS A 280 -10.79 14.50 -2.94
C LYS A 280 -9.84 13.64 -2.10
N THR A 281 -9.05 14.27 -1.23
CA THR A 281 -8.14 13.55 -0.32
C THR A 281 -8.51 13.70 1.15
N VAL A 282 -8.14 12.69 1.95
CA VAL A 282 -8.21 12.72 3.42
C VAL A 282 -6.89 12.24 3.99
N LEU A 283 -6.24 13.08 4.80
CA LEU A 283 -4.99 12.76 5.49
C LEU A 283 -5.29 12.28 6.92
N MET A 284 -4.69 11.15 7.31
CA MET A 284 -4.95 10.47 8.59
C MET A 284 -3.67 9.91 9.21
N GLY A 285 -3.71 9.66 10.53
CA GLY A 285 -2.63 8.96 11.23
C GLY A 285 -2.95 8.66 12.68
N PHE A 286 -2.07 7.93 13.37
CA PHE A 286 -2.21 7.64 14.80
C PHE A 286 -1.58 8.70 15.71
N ALA A 287 -0.52 9.36 15.25
CA ALA A 287 0.09 10.50 15.93
C ALA A 287 0.61 11.51 14.91
N ASP A 288 0.70 12.78 15.32
CA ASP A 288 1.14 13.88 14.45
C ASP A 288 2.63 13.73 14.03
N THR A 289 3.42 12.94 14.78
CA THR A 289 4.85 12.65 14.54
C THR A 289 5.15 11.40 13.70
N GLN A 290 4.16 10.55 13.39
CA GLN A 290 4.36 9.34 12.57
C GLN A 290 4.12 9.61 11.08
N CYS A 291 4.61 8.74 10.19
CA CYS A 291 4.17 8.71 8.79
C CYS A 291 2.63 8.60 8.69
N LYS A 292 2.03 9.36 7.76
CA LYS A 292 0.57 9.47 7.58
C LYS A 292 0.05 8.55 6.47
N LEU A 293 -1.25 8.25 6.52
CA LEU A 293 -2.00 7.69 5.40
C LEU A 293 -2.79 8.81 4.72
N GLU A 294 -2.62 8.97 3.42
CA GLU A 294 -3.51 9.77 2.57
C GLU A 294 -4.38 8.83 1.73
N LEU A 295 -5.70 9.01 1.81
CA LEU A 295 -6.64 8.37 0.88
C LEU A 295 -7.04 9.38 -0.21
N HIS A 296 -7.16 8.93 -1.45
CA HIS A 296 -7.50 9.74 -2.62
C HIS A 296 -8.58 9.05 -3.45
N ASP A 297 -9.75 9.68 -3.63
CA ASP A 297 -10.81 9.15 -4.50
C ASP A 297 -10.45 9.33 -5.97
N ILE A 298 -10.07 8.23 -6.61
CA ILE A 298 -9.71 8.17 -8.04
C ILE A 298 -10.92 8.18 -8.99
N GLY A 299 -12.15 8.21 -8.46
CA GLY A 299 -13.40 8.27 -9.23
C GLY A 299 -13.74 6.98 -9.97
N GLY A 300 -13.15 5.84 -9.56
CA GLY A 300 -13.27 4.57 -10.26
C GLY A 300 -12.89 3.37 -9.38
N ALA A 301 -12.78 2.20 -9.99
CA ALA A 301 -12.35 0.98 -9.30
C ALA A 301 -10.83 0.99 -9.03
N VAL A 302 -10.45 0.48 -7.87
CA VAL A 302 -9.05 0.20 -7.53
C VAL A 302 -8.65 -1.13 -8.17
N ASP A 303 -7.52 -1.13 -8.88
CA ASP A 303 -6.83 -2.30 -9.40
C ASP A 303 -5.50 -2.44 -8.65
N HIS A 304 -5.25 -3.62 -8.10
CA HIS A 304 -4.06 -3.98 -7.34
C HIS A 304 -2.95 -4.59 -8.23
N GLY A 305 -3.26 -4.96 -9.47
CA GLY A 305 -2.35 -5.69 -10.35
C GLY A 305 -1.77 -6.93 -9.68
N THR A 306 -0.44 -7.10 -9.76
CA THR A 306 0.30 -8.07 -8.91
C THR A 306 1.35 -7.40 -8.03
N ALA A 307 1.68 -6.13 -8.27
CA ALA A 307 2.66 -5.35 -7.52
C ALA A 307 2.14 -4.80 -6.17
N PHE A 308 0.84 -4.91 -5.88
CA PHE A 308 0.21 -4.41 -4.66
C PHE A 308 1.06 -4.61 -3.40
N GLY A 309 1.13 -3.57 -2.58
CA GLY A 309 1.83 -3.64 -1.31
C GLY A 309 0.95 -4.09 -0.15
N ARG A 310 1.50 -3.90 1.05
CA ARG A 310 0.80 -4.08 2.32
C ARG A 310 1.29 -2.99 3.27
N MET A 311 0.39 -2.35 4.01
CA MET A 311 0.80 -1.35 5.01
C MET A 311 0.75 -1.96 6.41
N ALA A 312 1.81 -1.75 7.19
CA ALA A 312 1.99 -2.42 8.48
C ALA A 312 1.94 -1.45 9.65
N PHE A 313 1.31 -1.91 10.73
CA PHE A 313 1.17 -1.21 12.00
C PHE A 313 1.46 -2.14 13.17
N SER A 314 1.93 -1.58 14.28
CA SER A 314 1.89 -2.28 15.56
C SER A 314 0.77 -1.78 16.47
N CYS A 315 0.36 -2.64 17.39
CA CYS A 315 -0.38 -2.34 18.61
C CYS A 315 0.11 -3.28 19.74
N PRO A 316 -0.24 -3.05 21.01
CA PRO A 316 0.03 -4.04 22.06
C PRO A 316 -0.57 -5.40 21.69
N ARG A 317 0.20 -6.48 21.89
CA ARG A 317 -0.14 -7.85 21.46
C ARG A 317 -1.50 -8.33 21.99
N GLU A 318 -1.89 -7.88 23.18
CA GLU A 318 -3.20 -8.13 23.79
C GLU A 318 -4.40 -7.58 22.98
N GLN A 319 -4.19 -6.61 22.08
CA GLN A 319 -5.25 -5.97 21.28
C GLN A 319 -5.50 -6.65 19.93
N LEU A 320 -4.70 -7.64 19.53
CA LEU A 320 -4.89 -8.37 18.27
C LEU A 320 -6.18 -9.23 18.27
N PRO A 321 -6.55 -9.97 19.33
CA PRO A 321 -7.82 -10.67 19.40
C PRO A 321 -9.03 -9.73 19.34
N ASP A 322 -8.96 -8.58 20.02
CA ASP A 322 -10.01 -7.56 20.02
C ASP A 322 -10.19 -6.91 18.64
N LEU A 323 -9.09 -6.70 17.91
CA LEU A 323 -9.12 -6.22 16.52
C LEU A 323 -9.77 -7.24 15.59
N GLU A 324 -9.47 -8.53 15.73
CA GLU A 324 -10.13 -9.58 14.94
C GLU A 324 -11.62 -9.70 15.29
N ALA A 325 -11.98 -9.63 16.57
CA ALA A 325 -13.36 -9.66 17.04
C ALA A 325 -14.17 -8.44 16.56
N LEU A 326 -13.55 -7.25 16.54
CA LEU A 326 -14.08 -6.04 15.92
C LEU A 326 -14.37 -6.28 14.43
N MET A 327 -13.38 -6.73 13.65
CA MET A 327 -13.54 -6.89 12.21
C MET A 327 -14.57 -7.97 11.85
N LYS A 328 -14.68 -9.04 12.65
CA LYS A 328 -15.77 -10.03 12.54
C LYS A 328 -17.15 -9.40 12.81
N ARG A 329 -17.28 -8.58 13.86
CA ARG A 329 -18.56 -7.94 14.24
C ARG A 329 -19.05 -6.93 13.22
N GLU A 330 -18.15 -6.10 12.69
CA GLU A 330 -18.47 -5.09 11.68
C GLU A 330 -18.47 -5.66 10.25
N ASN A 331 -18.44 -6.99 10.09
CA ASN A 331 -18.45 -7.73 8.82
C ASN A 331 -17.38 -7.25 7.80
N GLN A 332 -16.18 -6.97 8.31
CA GLN A 332 -15.03 -6.53 7.51
C GLN A 332 -14.14 -7.69 7.07
N LYS A 333 -13.32 -7.47 6.04
CA LYS A 333 -12.49 -8.52 5.45
C LYS A 333 -11.24 -8.78 6.29
N ILE A 334 -11.20 -9.95 6.92
CA ILE A 334 -9.96 -10.57 7.40
C ILE A 334 -9.38 -11.42 6.27
N LEU A 335 -8.09 -11.24 5.97
CA LEU A 335 -7.30 -12.06 5.04
C LEU A 335 -6.60 -13.20 5.77
N THR A 336 -6.06 -12.92 6.96
CA THR A 336 -5.42 -13.91 7.82
C THR A 336 -5.79 -13.63 9.27
N PRO A 337 -6.49 -14.56 9.96
CA PRO A 337 -6.72 -14.51 11.41
C PRO A 337 -5.40 -14.48 12.20
N LEU A 338 -5.50 -14.24 13.51
CA LEU A 338 -4.39 -14.20 14.44
C LEU A 338 -3.46 -15.42 14.29
N VAL A 339 -2.24 -15.17 13.82
CA VAL A 339 -1.26 -16.22 13.50
C VAL A 339 0.14 -15.82 13.99
N SER A 340 0.88 -16.79 14.52
CA SER A 340 2.29 -16.62 14.89
C SER A 340 3.20 -16.79 13.66
N LEU A 341 4.13 -15.87 13.46
CA LEU A 341 5.10 -15.87 12.38
C LEU A 341 6.52 -15.90 12.93
N ASP A 342 7.25 -16.93 12.53
CA ASP A 342 8.65 -17.16 12.89
C ASP A 342 9.58 -16.44 11.89
N THR A 343 10.71 -15.95 12.36
CA THR A 343 11.82 -15.47 11.49
C THR A 343 13.11 -16.13 11.96
N PRO A 344 13.90 -16.76 11.07
CA PRO A 344 15.08 -17.53 11.49
C PRO A 344 16.03 -16.74 12.40
N GLY A 345 16.27 -17.26 13.60
CA GLY A 345 17.16 -16.64 14.60
C GLY A 345 16.63 -15.35 15.27
N LYS A 346 15.37 -14.95 15.02
CA LYS A 346 14.75 -13.74 15.58
C LYS A 346 13.47 -14.09 16.35
N ALA A 347 12.84 -13.09 16.98
CA ALA A 347 11.62 -13.29 17.76
C ALA A 347 10.42 -13.67 16.86
N THR A 348 9.68 -14.70 17.25
CA THR A 348 8.34 -14.99 16.70
C THR A 348 7.39 -13.84 17.06
N VAL A 349 6.68 -13.32 16.07
CA VAL A 349 5.66 -12.27 16.24
C VAL A 349 4.27 -12.84 16.02
N GLU A 350 3.23 -12.13 16.45
CA GLU A 350 1.83 -12.44 16.11
C GLU A 350 1.25 -11.33 15.25
N VAL A 351 0.50 -11.72 14.20
CA VAL A 351 -0.14 -10.79 13.27
C VAL A 351 -1.62 -11.12 13.04
N VAL A 352 -2.39 -10.09 12.70
CA VAL A 352 -3.69 -10.19 12.01
C VAL A 352 -3.56 -9.44 10.70
N ILE A 353 -4.03 -10.02 9.59
CA ILE A 353 -4.02 -9.37 8.27
C ILE A 353 -5.46 -9.11 7.82
N LEU A 354 -5.73 -7.85 7.48
CA LEU A 354 -7.02 -7.35 7.02
C LEU A 354 -6.93 -6.91 5.56
N ALA A 355 -8.08 -6.78 4.90
CA ALA A 355 -8.24 -5.89 3.76
C ALA A 355 -9.16 -4.73 4.13
N ASP A 356 -8.88 -3.56 3.59
CA ASP A 356 -9.74 -2.38 3.69
C ASP A 356 -10.94 -2.45 2.70
N PRO A 357 -11.86 -1.45 2.69
CA PRO A 357 -13.06 -1.49 1.84
C PRO A 357 -12.82 -1.39 0.33
N ASP A 358 -11.59 -1.11 -0.10
CA ASP A 358 -11.18 -1.08 -1.51
C ASP A 358 -10.28 -2.28 -1.88
N GLY A 359 -9.63 -2.89 -0.89
CA GLY A 359 -8.88 -4.15 -1.03
C GLY A 359 -7.47 -4.11 -0.46
N HIS A 360 -7.00 -2.94 0.00
CA HIS A 360 -5.63 -2.74 0.48
C HIS A 360 -5.29 -3.65 1.64
N GLU A 361 -4.18 -4.39 1.54
CA GLU A 361 -3.73 -5.28 2.62
C GLU A 361 -3.16 -4.50 3.80
N ILE A 362 -3.57 -4.87 5.02
CA ILE A 362 -3.13 -4.24 6.26
C ILE A 362 -2.60 -5.31 7.22
N CYS A 363 -1.38 -5.13 7.72
CA CYS A 363 -0.84 -5.94 8.83
C CYS A 363 -0.97 -5.19 10.15
N PHE A 364 -1.53 -5.84 11.18
CA PHE A 364 -1.35 -5.44 12.58
C PHE A 364 -0.51 -6.49 13.31
N VAL A 365 0.59 -6.07 13.93
CA VAL A 365 1.54 -6.92 14.68
C VAL A 365 1.65 -6.50 16.15
N GLY A 366 1.94 -7.45 17.05
CA GLY A 366 2.25 -7.15 18.46
C GLY A 366 3.56 -6.38 18.61
N ASP A 367 3.51 -5.12 19.06
CA ASP A 367 4.66 -4.20 19.14
C ASP A 367 5.80 -4.76 20.01
N GLU A 368 5.47 -5.44 21.12
CA GLU A 368 6.42 -5.95 22.11
C GLU A 368 7.36 -7.01 21.50
N ALA A 369 6.82 -7.87 20.64
CA ALA A 369 7.58 -8.87 19.90
C ALA A 369 8.21 -8.26 18.65
N PHE A 370 7.50 -7.35 17.97
CA PHE A 370 8.03 -6.65 16.79
C PHE A 370 9.33 -5.92 17.10
N ARG A 371 9.43 -5.19 18.22
CA ARG A 371 10.68 -4.52 18.65
C ARG A 371 11.87 -5.46 18.94
N GLN A 372 11.62 -6.75 19.16
CA GLN A 372 12.67 -7.75 19.28
C GLN A 372 13.11 -8.31 17.91
N LEU A 373 12.18 -8.38 16.96
CA LEU A 373 12.41 -8.77 15.56
C LEU A 373 13.09 -7.64 14.75
N SER A 374 12.63 -6.40 14.93
CA SER A 374 12.94 -5.21 14.13
C SER A 374 14.22 -4.48 14.57
N LYS A 375 15.14 -5.18 15.23
CA LYS A 375 16.41 -4.59 15.65
C LYS A 375 17.31 -4.37 14.44
N LEU A 376 17.91 -3.19 14.40
CA LEU A 376 18.97 -2.84 13.45
C LEU A 376 20.09 -3.89 13.50
N ASP A 377 20.38 -4.50 12.35
CA ASP A 377 21.54 -5.35 12.15
C ASP A 377 22.68 -4.50 11.54
N PRO A 378 23.80 -4.28 12.26
CA PRO A 378 24.96 -3.56 11.71
C PRO A 378 25.54 -4.17 10.43
N LYS A 379 25.24 -5.45 10.13
CA LYS A 379 25.66 -6.16 8.92
C LYS A 379 24.61 -6.18 7.82
N GLY A 380 23.50 -5.44 7.95
CA GLY A 380 22.38 -5.47 6.99
C GLY A 380 22.81 -5.24 5.53
N ASN A 381 23.75 -4.31 5.29
CA ASN A 381 24.31 -4.10 3.95
C ASN A 381 25.16 -5.29 3.48
N ASP A 382 26.10 -5.78 4.30
CA ASP A 382 26.96 -6.94 3.98
C ASP A 382 26.13 -8.20 3.65
N LEU A 383 25.04 -8.41 4.37
CA LEU A 383 24.12 -9.53 4.17
C LEU A 383 23.38 -9.42 2.82
N LEU A 384 22.83 -8.23 2.50
CA LEU A 384 22.18 -7.99 1.22
C LEU A 384 23.16 -8.09 0.04
N ASP A 385 24.34 -7.45 0.14
CA ASP A 385 25.33 -7.42 -0.92
C ASP A 385 25.92 -8.83 -1.16
N LYS A 386 26.07 -9.65 -0.11
CA LYS A 386 26.36 -11.09 -0.24
C LYS A 386 25.22 -11.84 -0.94
N ALA A 387 23.97 -11.67 -0.50
CA ALA A 387 22.82 -12.38 -1.07
C ALA A 387 22.61 -12.05 -2.56
N MET A 388 22.89 -10.80 -2.98
CA MET A 388 22.90 -10.39 -4.39
C MET A 388 24.08 -10.99 -5.17
N ALA A 389 25.26 -11.15 -4.56
CA ALA A 389 26.42 -11.80 -5.20
C ALA A 389 26.25 -13.32 -5.36
N GLU A 390 25.47 -13.96 -4.47
CA GLU A 390 25.12 -15.39 -4.55
C GLU A 390 23.90 -15.67 -5.45
N ASP A 391 23.19 -14.63 -5.90
CA ASP A 391 21.96 -14.75 -6.69
C ASP A 391 22.20 -15.08 -8.18
N LYS A 392 21.78 -16.29 -8.57
CA LYS A 392 21.88 -16.78 -9.96
C LYS A 392 20.57 -16.64 -10.74
N SER A 393 19.59 -15.89 -10.24
CA SER A 393 18.30 -15.68 -10.92
C SER A 393 18.49 -15.06 -12.31
N ASN A 394 19.45 -14.15 -12.49
CA ASN A 394 19.78 -13.58 -13.82
C ASN A 394 20.25 -14.67 -14.81
N GLU A 395 21.09 -15.63 -14.38
CA GLU A 395 21.46 -16.78 -15.22
C GLU A 395 20.26 -17.66 -15.54
N TRP A 396 19.37 -17.87 -14.56
CA TRP A 396 18.19 -18.71 -14.70
C TRP A 396 17.19 -18.12 -15.70
N PHE A 397 16.91 -16.82 -15.61
CA PHE A 397 16.06 -16.09 -16.57
C PHE A 397 16.61 -16.23 -18.01
N ALA A 398 17.90 -15.96 -18.20
CA ALA A 398 18.57 -16.07 -19.49
C ALA A 398 18.49 -17.50 -20.08
N LYS A 399 18.70 -18.54 -19.27
CA LYS A 399 18.62 -19.96 -19.70
C LYS A 399 17.20 -20.39 -20.09
N HIS A 400 16.16 -19.68 -19.65
CA HIS A 400 14.75 -20.00 -19.93
C HIS A 400 14.08 -19.07 -20.95
N ASN A 401 14.85 -18.22 -21.66
CA ASN A 401 14.34 -17.18 -22.56
C ASN A 401 13.28 -16.26 -21.92
N ARG A 402 13.37 -16.06 -20.60
CA ARG A 402 12.54 -15.11 -19.86
C ARG A 402 13.36 -13.86 -19.59
N GLN A 403 12.80 -12.68 -19.85
CA GLN A 403 13.42 -11.45 -19.38
C GLN A 403 13.00 -11.20 -17.93
N LYS A 404 13.96 -10.72 -17.14
CA LYS A 404 13.70 -9.93 -15.94
C LYS A 404 13.33 -8.53 -16.42
N ALA A 405 12.32 -7.88 -15.85
CA ALA A 405 11.91 -6.57 -16.35
C ALA A 405 13.07 -5.55 -16.22
N ALA A 406 13.24 -4.74 -17.26
CA ALA A 406 14.05 -3.53 -17.16
C ALA A 406 13.32 -2.50 -16.28
N ALA A 407 14.09 -1.65 -15.59
CA ALA A 407 13.57 -0.61 -14.71
C ALA A 407 13.19 0.67 -15.48
#